data_AF-A0A0D2CQR7-F1
#
_entry.id   AF-A0A0D2CQR7-F1
#
_cell.length_a   1.000
_cell.length_b   1.000
_cell.length_c   1.000
_cell.angle_alpha   90.00
_cell.angle_beta   90.00
_cell.angle_gamma   90.00
#
_symmetry.space_group_name_H-M   'P 1'
#
loop_
_entity.id
_entity.type
_entity.pdbx_description
1 polymer ?
#
loop_
_entity_poly.entity_id
_entity_poly.type
_entity_poly.pdbx_seq_one_letter_code
_entity_poly.pdbx_strand_id
1 'polypeptide(L)'
;MPRKAKKESKGKGPDCHHTYDPITTIPVDLDVAIDILEEGATVLGRHLFNIEHHRYVEGFYTPESSNEARPLHLQAELAIERIMGTSNWAGGRPLKPLMDAVARDYERKWGHGGVYHDLLSTYPECRDEIEKNLDKHDMANYMVREIERSCYLVRRAAAQPPQPDRRTVYILGQIAST
;
A
#
# COMPACT_ATOMS: atom_id res chain seq x y z
N MET A 1 -19.56 -58.26 28.34
CA MET A 1 -19.32 -56.79 28.31
C MET A 1 -19.11 -56.36 26.86
N PRO A 2 -19.82 -55.33 26.36
CA PRO A 2 -19.65 -54.87 24.99
C PRO A 2 -18.29 -54.17 24.81
N ARG A 3 -17.61 -54.46 23.69
CA ARG A 3 -16.31 -53.89 23.32
C ARG A 3 -16.42 -52.37 23.23
N LYS A 4 -15.60 -51.64 23.99
CA LYS A 4 -15.41 -50.19 23.79
C LYS A 4 -14.89 -49.98 22.37
N ALA A 5 -15.64 -49.25 21.55
CA ALA A 5 -15.15 -48.74 20.29
C ALA A 5 -13.90 -47.90 20.56
N LYS A 6 -12.82 -48.18 19.82
CA LYS A 6 -11.66 -47.28 19.76
C LYS A 6 -12.19 -45.91 19.33
N LYS A 7 -11.97 -44.88 20.15
CA LYS A 7 -12.09 -43.50 19.68
C LYS A 7 -11.06 -43.37 18.56
N GLU A 8 -11.53 -43.39 17.32
CA GLU A 8 -10.75 -42.88 16.20
C GLU A 8 -10.28 -41.48 16.59
N SER A 9 -8.98 -41.24 16.50
CA SER A 9 -8.42 -39.91 16.56
C SER A 9 -9.17 -39.09 15.53
N LYS A 10 -10.00 -38.12 15.98
CA LYS A 10 -10.49 -37.06 15.09
C LYS A 10 -9.26 -36.60 14.31
N GLY A 11 -9.29 -36.79 12.99
CA GLY A 11 -8.18 -36.44 12.12
C GLY A 11 -7.73 -35.03 12.48
N LYS A 12 -6.43 -34.84 12.68
CA LYS A 12 -5.87 -33.50 12.64
C LYS A 12 -6.41 -32.86 11.35
N GLY A 13 -7.02 -31.68 11.46
CA GLY A 13 -7.50 -30.95 10.30
C GLY A 13 -6.39 -30.78 9.27
N PRO A 14 -6.72 -30.37 8.04
CA PRO A 14 -5.70 -29.99 7.06
C PRO A 14 -4.70 -29.01 7.69
N ASP A 15 -3.43 -29.05 7.30
CA ASP A 15 -2.40 -28.20 7.90
C ASP A 15 -2.85 -26.73 7.92
N CYS A 16 -2.70 -26.11 9.07
CA CYS A 16 -3.11 -24.74 9.32
C CYS A 16 -2.15 -23.79 8.61
N HIS A 17 -2.50 -23.32 7.41
CA HIS A 17 -1.68 -22.41 6.58
C HIS A 17 -1.41 -21.03 7.21
N HIS A 18 -2.02 -20.73 8.37
CA HIS A 18 -1.74 -19.55 9.20
C HIS A 18 -0.41 -19.66 9.93
N THR A 19 0.09 -20.89 10.14
CA THR A 19 1.42 -21.10 10.69
C THR A 19 2.47 -20.65 9.68
N TYR A 20 3.26 -19.68 10.10
CA TYR A 20 4.41 -19.10 9.40
C TYR A 20 5.09 -20.08 8.42
N ASP A 21 5.06 -19.74 7.12
CA ASP A 21 5.86 -20.43 6.09
C ASP A 21 7.21 -19.68 5.92
N PRO A 22 8.32 -20.26 6.39
CA PRO A 22 9.64 -19.63 6.29
C PRO A 22 10.21 -19.56 4.87
N ILE A 23 9.58 -20.22 3.88
CA ILE A 23 10.17 -20.45 2.56
C ILE A 23 9.69 -19.41 1.53
N THR A 24 8.47 -18.88 1.68
CA THR A 24 7.84 -17.98 0.69
C THR A 24 7.50 -16.59 1.21
N THR A 25 7.41 -16.44 2.53
CA THR A 25 7.11 -15.16 3.16
C THR A 25 8.44 -14.46 3.41
N ILE A 26 8.65 -13.27 2.85
CA ILE A 26 9.66 -12.39 3.43
C ILE A 26 9.23 -12.22 4.90
N PRO A 27 10.03 -12.64 5.90
CA PRO A 27 9.68 -12.39 7.29
C PRO A 27 9.87 -10.89 7.53
N VAL A 28 8.79 -10.15 7.35
CA VAL A 28 8.71 -8.76 7.79
C VAL A 28 7.81 -8.77 8.99
N ASP A 29 8.35 -8.32 10.11
CA ASP A 29 7.52 -7.96 11.24
C ASP A 29 6.45 -6.96 10.75
N LEU A 30 5.17 -7.23 10.99
CA LEU A 30 4.10 -6.39 10.49
C LEU A 30 4.21 -4.96 11.03
N ASP A 31 4.73 -4.78 12.24
CA ASP A 31 4.94 -3.44 12.80
C ASP A 31 5.96 -2.67 11.94
N VAL A 32 7.08 -3.32 11.60
CA VAL A 32 8.10 -2.75 10.70
C VAL A 32 7.53 -2.51 9.30
N ALA A 33 6.69 -3.42 8.79
CA ALA A 33 6.05 -3.23 7.49
C ALA A 33 5.13 -2.00 7.49
N ILE A 34 4.32 -1.82 8.54
CA ILE A 34 3.43 -0.67 8.70
C ILE A 34 4.24 0.63 8.72
N ASP A 35 5.29 0.70 9.55
CA ASP A 35 6.15 1.89 9.64
C ASP A 35 6.73 2.30 8.28
N ILE A 36 7.23 1.33 7.50
CA ILE A 36 7.77 1.56 6.15
C ILE A 36 6.68 2.08 5.20
N LEU A 37 5.49 1.46 5.23
CA LEU A 37 4.39 1.84 4.35
C LEU A 37 3.85 3.24 4.71
N GLU A 38 3.81 3.61 5.98
CA GLU A 38 3.45 4.95 6.45
C GLU A 38 4.45 6.02 5.97
N GLU A 39 5.74 5.71 6.03
CA GLU A 39 6.78 6.60 5.51
C GLU A 39 6.61 6.80 4.00
N GLY A 40 6.40 5.71 3.26
CA GLY A 40 6.14 5.74 1.81
C GLY A 40 4.89 6.55 1.44
N ALA A 41 3.79 6.34 2.17
CA ALA A 41 2.55 7.10 1.98
C ALA A 41 2.75 8.60 2.27
N THR A 42 3.53 8.94 3.29
CA THR A 42 3.86 10.34 3.63
C THR A 42 4.63 11.02 2.50
N VAL A 43 5.62 10.36 1.92
CA VAL A 43 6.39 10.89 0.78
C VAL A 43 5.50 11.10 -0.45
N LEU A 44 4.62 10.14 -0.78
CA LEU A 44 3.66 10.29 -1.87
C LEU A 44 2.66 11.44 -1.60
N GLY A 45 2.19 11.58 -0.36
CA GLY A 45 1.31 12.68 0.06
C GLY A 45 1.97 14.05 -0.11
N ARG A 46 3.28 14.16 0.18
CA ARG A 46 4.05 15.38 -0.07
C ARG A 46 4.14 15.71 -1.56
N HIS A 47 4.38 14.70 -2.41
CA HIS A 47 4.36 14.91 -3.87
C HIS A 47 2.99 15.36 -4.36
N LEU A 48 1.90 14.75 -3.87
CA LEU A 48 0.55 15.16 -4.21
C LEU A 48 0.31 16.63 -3.84
N PHE A 49 0.64 17.02 -2.61
CA PHE A 49 0.53 18.42 -2.16
C PHE A 49 1.31 19.37 -3.06
N ASN A 50 2.58 19.06 -3.35
CA ASN A 50 3.44 19.90 -4.19
C ASN A 50 2.90 20.03 -5.62
N ILE A 51 2.37 18.95 -6.20
CA ILE A 51 1.77 18.98 -7.53
C ILE A 51 0.50 19.83 -7.53
N GLU A 52 -0.39 19.64 -6.54
CA GLU A 52 -1.67 20.36 -6.47
C GLU A 52 -1.50 21.86 -6.20
N HIS A 53 -0.57 22.23 -5.33
CA HIS A 53 -0.42 23.62 -4.84
C HIS A 53 0.68 24.40 -5.56
N HIS A 54 1.74 23.72 -5.99
CA HIS A 54 2.96 24.36 -6.49
C HIS A 54 3.36 23.90 -7.88
N ARG A 55 2.68 22.92 -8.46
CA ARG A 55 2.89 22.42 -9.84
C ARG A 55 4.30 21.91 -10.10
N TYR A 56 4.93 21.29 -9.10
CA TYR A 56 6.23 20.64 -9.26
C TYR A 56 6.30 19.30 -8.52
N VAL A 57 7.29 18.49 -8.90
CA VAL A 57 7.65 17.24 -8.22
C VAL A 57 9.00 17.45 -7.53
N GLU A 58 9.08 17.18 -6.22
CA GLU A 58 10.31 17.28 -5.44
C GLU A 58 11.41 16.36 -6.01
N GLY A 59 12.66 16.82 -6.01
CA GLY A 59 13.79 16.07 -6.60
C GLY A 59 13.90 16.15 -8.14
N PHE A 60 12.96 16.82 -8.82
CA PHE A 60 13.02 17.13 -10.25
C PHE A 60 13.08 18.65 -10.54
N TYR A 61 12.99 19.49 -9.50
CA TYR A 61 13.20 20.93 -9.60
C TYR A 61 14.69 21.26 -9.41
N THR A 62 15.37 21.68 -10.48
CA THR A 62 16.58 22.49 -10.36
C THR A 62 16.40 23.79 -11.16
N PRO A 63 16.66 24.97 -10.58
CA PRO A 63 16.57 26.24 -11.31
C PRO A 63 17.57 26.37 -12.48
N GLU A 64 18.57 25.49 -12.56
CA GLU A 64 19.78 25.71 -13.35
C GLU A 64 20.03 24.68 -14.48
N SER A 65 19.31 23.55 -14.55
CA SER A 65 19.56 22.57 -15.63
C SER A 65 18.62 22.78 -16.82
N SER A 66 19.09 23.58 -17.76
CA SER A 66 18.68 23.53 -19.16
C SER A 66 18.99 22.14 -19.75
N ASN A 67 18.03 21.23 -19.69
CA ASN A 67 17.74 20.23 -20.72
C ASN A 67 16.59 19.34 -20.23
N GLU A 68 15.47 19.41 -20.96
CA GLU A 68 14.23 18.66 -20.74
C GLU A 68 13.45 19.07 -19.49
N ALA A 69 12.66 20.15 -19.60
CA ALA A 69 11.48 20.33 -18.77
C ALA A 69 10.50 19.17 -19.08
N ARG A 70 10.76 17.99 -18.52
CA ARG A 70 9.90 16.82 -18.69
C ARG A 70 8.49 17.23 -18.27
N PRO A 71 7.45 16.90 -19.05
CA PRO A 71 6.08 17.12 -18.63
C PRO A 71 5.84 16.63 -17.20
N LEU A 72 5.06 17.38 -16.42
CA LEU A 72 4.83 17.11 -15.00
C LEU A 72 4.35 15.69 -14.73
N HIS A 73 3.52 15.13 -15.61
CA HIS A 73 3.07 13.73 -15.53
C HIS A 73 4.23 12.72 -15.63
N LEU A 74 5.22 12.94 -16.50
CA LEU A 74 6.39 12.06 -16.60
C LEU A 74 7.29 12.19 -15.37
N GLN A 75 7.42 13.39 -14.80
CA GLN A 75 8.15 13.58 -13.53
C GLN A 75 7.46 12.83 -12.39
N ALA A 76 6.11 12.86 -12.36
CA ALA A 76 5.32 12.17 -11.37
C ALA A 76 5.46 10.64 -11.46
N GLU A 77 5.42 10.06 -12.67
CA GLU A 77 5.67 8.62 -12.86
C GLU A 77 7.08 8.23 -12.40
N LEU A 78 8.11 8.99 -12.78
CA LEU A 78 9.49 8.70 -12.38
C LEU A 78 9.69 8.82 -10.85
N ALA A 79 9.00 9.76 -10.21
CA ALA A 79 9.02 9.88 -8.75
C ALA A 79 8.35 8.67 -8.09
N ILE A 80 7.19 8.25 -8.59
CA ILE A 80 6.51 7.04 -8.10
C ILE A 80 7.41 5.82 -8.28
N GLU A 81 7.96 5.59 -9.46
CA GLU A 81 8.86 4.46 -9.73
C GLU A 81 10.07 4.45 -8.80
N ARG A 82 10.67 5.63 -8.55
CA ARG A 82 11.77 5.76 -7.59
C ARG A 82 11.34 5.40 -6.18
N ILE A 83 10.24 5.97 -5.67
CA ILE A 83 9.74 5.66 -4.33
C ILE A 83 9.48 4.16 -4.18
N MET A 84 8.78 3.57 -5.15
CA MET A 84 8.39 2.16 -5.15
C MET A 84 9.60 1.21 -5.26
N GLY A 85 10.66 1.64 -5.94
CA GLY A 85 11.89 0.87 -6.16
C GLY A 85 13.04 1.17 -5.17
N THR A 86 12.94 2.21 -4.34
CA THR A 86 14.01 2.62 -3.43
C THR A 86 14.13 1.66 -2.26
N SER A 87 15.33 1.17 -1.97
CA SER A 87 15.62 0.27 -0.83
C SER A 87 16.03 1.00 0.46
N ASN A 88 15.89 2.32 0.54
CA ASN A 88 16.37 3.14 1.66
C ASN A 88 15.40 3.17 2.86
N TRP A 89 14.29 2.45 2.80
CA TRP A 89 13.33 2.36 3.89
C TRP A 89 13.88 1.51 5.04
N ALA A 90 13.29 1.64 6.23
CA ALA A 90 13.57 0.72 7.33
C ALA A 90 13.48 -0.74 6.83
N GLY A 91 14.41 -1.61 7.24
CA GLY A 91 14.48 -2.98 6.74
C GLY A 91 15.07 -3.17 5.33
N GLY A 92 15.48 -2.10 4.64
CA GLY A 92 16.31 -2.18 3.42
C GLY A 92 15.58 -2.70 2.18
N ARG A 93 14.24 -2.68 2.16
CA ARG A 93 13.42 -3.29 1.10
C ARG A 93 12.71 -2.23 0.28
N PRO A 94 12.59 -2.41 -1.05
CA PRO A 94 11.71 -1.56 -1.85
C PRO A 94 10.24 -1.73 -1.47
N LEU A 95 9.48 -0.63 -1.57
CA LEU A 95 8.06 -0.58 -1.20
C LEU A 95 7.22 -1.56 -2.02
N LYS A 96 7.45 -1.68 -3.34
CA LYS A 96 6.63 -2.55 -4.19
C LYS A 96 6.70 -4.04 -3.80
N PRO A 97 7.87 -4.67 -3.67
CA PRO A 97 8.01 -6.02 -3.13
C PRO A 97 7.42 -6.20 -1.73
N LEU A 98 7.51 -5.19 -0.86
CA LEU A 98 6.92 -5.23 0.48
C LEU A 98 5.39 -5.27 0.40
N MET A 99 4.78 -4.39 -0.39
CA MET A 99 3.33 -4.38 -0.63
C MET A 99 2.85 -5.72 -1.20
N ASP A 100 3.58 -6.29 -2.17
CA ASP A 100 3.25 -7.59 -2.76
C ASP A 100 3.37 -8.74 -1.74
N ALA A 101 4.29 -8.64 -0.78
CA ALA A 101 4.40 -9.61 0.31
C ALA A 101 3.25 -9.47 1.31
N VAL A 102 2.91 -8.24 1.71
CA VAL A 102 1.79 -7.96 2.63
C VAL A 102 0.46 -8.41 2.03
N ALA A 103 0.19 -8.07 0.76
CA ALA A 103 -1.05 -8.46 0.09
C ALA A 103 -1.19 -9.98 -0.04
N ARG A 104 -0.12 -10.69 -0.43
CA ARG A 104 -0.12 -12.15 -0.52
C ARG A 104 -0.26 -12.83 0.84
N ASP A 105 0.43 -12.32 1.86
CA ASP A 105 0.32 -12.87 3.21
C ASP A 105 -1.09 -12.66 3.78
N TYR A 106 -1.68 -11.50 3.51
CA TYR A 106 -3.06 -11.19 3.85
C TYR A 106 -4.04 -12.14 3.13
N GLU A 107 -3.95 -12.28 1.81
CA GLU A 107 -4.81 -13.17 1.03
C GLU A 107 -4.69 -14.64 1.47
N ARG A 108 -3.48 -15.11 1.74
CA ARG A 108 -3.23 -16.48 2.22
C ARG A 108 -3.87 -16.72 3.58
N LYS A 109 -3.72 -15.77 4.51
CA LYS A 109 -4.17 -15.93 5.90
C LYS A 109 -5.65 -15.63 6.09
N TRP A 110 -6.25 -14.78 5.26
CA TRP A 110 -7.61 -14.25 5.49
C TRP A 110 -8.59 -14.51 4.34
N GLY A 111 -8.09 -14.99 3.20
CA GLY A 111 -8.88 -15.19 1.98
C GLY A 111 -9.35 -13.88 1.34
N HIS A 112 -9.91 -13.97 0.14
CA HIS A 112 -10.63 -12.84 -0.46
C HIS A 112 -12.00 -12.67 0.21
N GLY A 113 -12.27 -11.48 0.77
CA GLY A 113 -13.65 -10.99 0.94
C GLY A 113 -14.48 -11.54 2.10
N GLY A 114 -13.89 -11.95 3.23
CA GLY A 114 -14.66 -12.16 4.48
C GLY A 114 -14.69 -13.58 5.03
N VAL A 115 -13.67 -14.41 4.75
CA VAL A 115 -13.54 -15.80 5.23
C VAL A 115 -13.11 -15.90 6.70
N TYR A 116 -13.16 -14.79 7.44
CA TYR A 116 -12.72 -14.70 8.84
C TYR A 116 -13.49 -15.67 9.76
N HIS A 117 -14.81 -15.78 9.57
CA HIS A 117 -15.65 -16.69 10.37
C HIS A 117 -15.38 -18.18 10.07
N ASP A 118 -15.07 -18.50 8.82
CA ASP A 118 -14.76 -19.89 8.42
C ASP A 118 -13.40 -20.34 8.95
N LEU A 119 -12.42 -19.45 9.03
CA LEU A 119 -11.08 -19.77 9.52
C LEU A 119 -11.05 -20.06 11.01
N LEU A 120 -11.73 -19.25 11.84
CA LEU A 120 -11.84 -19.51 13.29
C LEU A 120 -12.66 -20.78 13.59
N SER A 121 -13.67 -21.08 12.77
CA SER A 121 -14.43 -22.33 12.87
C SER A 121 -13.60 -23.55 12.45
N THR A 122 -12.67 -23.38 11.50
CA THR A 122 -11.84 -24.47 10.96
C THR A 122 -10.58 -24.70 11.80
N TYR A 123 -10.01 -23.65 12.41
CA TYR A 123 -8.74 -23.65 13.15
C TYR A 123 -8.86 -22.94 14.51
N PRO A 124 -9.66 -23.48 15.44
CA PRO A 124 -9.86 -22.87 16.76
C PRO A 124 -8.57 -22.76 17.60
N GLU A 125 -7.57 -23.61 17.34
CA GLU A 125 -6.27 -23.58 18.01
C GLU A 125 -5.40 -22.37 17.65
N CYS A 126 -5.69 -21.70 16.52
CA CYS A 126 -4.96 -20.52 16.07
C CYS A 126 -5.68 -19.21 16.39
N ARG A 127 -6.81 -19.28 17.11
CA ARG A 127 -7.67 -18.14 17.41
C ARG A 127 -6.93 -16.98 18.08
N ASP A 128 -6.13 -17.25 19.09
CA ASP A 128 -5.44 -16.20 19.86
C ASP A 128 -4.36 -15.49 19.00
N GLU A 129 -3.68 -16.23 18.13
CA GLU A 129 -2.70 -15.65 17.20
C GLU A 129 -3.37 -14.81 16.10
N ILE A 130 -4.50 -15.31 15.59
CA ILE A 130 -5.36 -14.64 14.63
C ILE A 130 -5.90 -13.33 15.21
N GLU A 131 -6.55 -13.38 16.37
CA GLU A 131 -7.12 -12.19 17.04
C GLU A 131 -6.02 -11.16 17.39
N LYS A 132 -4.82 -11.62 17.79
CA LYS A 132 -3.71 -10.71 18.15
C LYS A 132 -3.09 -9.98 16.96
N ASN A 133 -3.04 -10.61 15.78
CA ASN A 133 -2.37 -10.03 14.61
C ASN A 133 -3.33 -9.51 13.53
N LEU A 134 -4.64 -9.71 13.69
CA LEU A 134 -5.65 -9.24 12.75
C LEU A 134 -5.53 -7.74 12.51
N ASP A 135 -5.51 -6.94 13.58
CA ASP A 135 -5.42 -5.47 13.50
C ASP A 135 -4.17 -5.01 12.72
N LYS A 136 -3.05 -5.73 12.88
CA LYS A 136 -1.79 -5.42 12.19
C LYS A 136 -1.87 -5.79 10.70
N HIS A 137 -2.46 -6.93 10.38
CA HIS A 137 -2.69 -7.34 9.01
C HIS A 137 -3.65 -6.40 8.29
N ASP A 138 -4.75 -6.01 8.95
CA ASP A 138 -5.72 -5.05 8.43
C ASP A 138 -5.07 -3.68 8.20
N MET A 139 -4.27 -3.21 9.15
CA MET A 139 -3.53 -1.95 9.01
C MET A 139 -2.53 -2.01 7.85
N ALA A 140 -1.70 -3.05 7.77
CA ALA A 140 -0.73 -3.19 6.69
C ALA A 140 -1.42 -3.24 5.31
N ASN A 141 -2.54 -3.96 5.20
CA ASN A 141 -3.34 -4.03 3.97
C ASN A 141 -4.02 -2.69 3.64
N TYR A 142 -4.52 -1.98 4.65
CA TYR A 142 -5.02 -0.61 4.49
C TYR A 142 -3.93 0.31 3.93
N MET A 143 -2.71 0.25 4.47
CA MET A 143 -1.59 1.05 4.02
C MET A 143 -1.17 0.74 2.58
N VAL A 144 -1.19 -0.54 2.17
CA VAL A 144 -0.99 -0.93 0.76
C VAL A 144 -2.00 -0.20 -0.14
N ARG A 145 -3.29 -0.24 0.20
CA ARG A 145 -4.35 0.43 -0.57
C ARG A 145 -4.19 1.95 -0.58
N GLU A 146 -3.75 2.55 0.53
CA GLU A 146 -3.53 3.99 0.60
C GLU A 146 -2.34 4.44 -0.25
N ILE A 147 -1.27 3.64 -0.34
CA ILE A 147 -0.16 3.89 -1.27
C ILE A 147 -0.63 3.81 -2.72
N GLU A 148 -1.40 2.78 -3.08
CA GLU A 148 -1.96 2.64 -4.44
C GLU A 148 -2.87 3.81 -4.80
N ARG A 149 -3.73 4.22 -3.87
CA ARG A 149 -4.59 5.39 -3.99
C ARG A 149 -3.76 6.67 -4.15
N SER A 150 -2.72 6.84 -3.35
CA SER A 150 -1.82 8.01 -3.42
C SER A 150 -1.09 8.07 -4.75
N CYS A 151 -0.58 6.95 -5.26
CA CYS A 151 -0.01 6.85 -6.61
C CYS A 151 -1.03 7.30 -7.67
N TYR A 152 -2.27 6.81 -7.61
CA TYR A 152 -3.33 7.24 -8.52
C TYR A 152 -3.60 8.74 -8.44
N LEU A 153 -3.71 9.30 -7.24
CA LEU A 153 -3.97 10.73 -7.03
C LEU A 153 -2.82 11.60 -7.56
N VAL A 154 -1.57 11.21 -7.32
CA VAL A 154 -0.37 11.89 -7.85
C VAL A 154 -0.40 11.93 -9.38
N ARG A 155 -0.64 10.78 -10.03
CA ARG A 155 -0.77 10.69 -11.49
C ARG A 155 -1.88 11.60 -12.02
N ARG A 156 -3.04 11.53 -11.38
CA ARG A 156 -4.21 12.33 -11.75
C ARG A 156 -3.92 13.83 -11.63
N ALA A 157 -3.33 14.26 -10.53
CA ALA A 157 -3.01 15.66 -10.29
C ALA A 157 -1.96 16.19 -11.29
N ALA A 158 -0.98 15.36 -11.64
CA ALA A 158 0.07 15.72 -12.60
C ALA A 158 -0.40 15.76 -14.06
N ALA A 159 -1.44 14.99 -14.40
CA ALA A 159 -2.06 14.98 -15.72
C ALA A 159 -3.05 16.14 -15.93
N GLN A 160 -3.54 16.77 -14.85
CA GLN A 160 -4.46 17.89 -14.98
C GLN A 160 -3.74 19.13 -15.50
N PRO A 161 -4.34 19.86 -16.46
CA PRO A 161 -3.82 21.15 -16.88
C PRO A 161 -3.77 22.11 -15.68
N PRO A 162 -2.92 23.15 -15.73
CA PRO A 162 -2.94 24.18 -14.70
C PRO A 162 -4.37 24.73 -14.58
N GLN A 163 -4.96 24.55 -13.41
CA GLN A 163 -6.20 25.22 -13.05
C GLN A 163 -5.92 26.72 -13.16
N PRO A 164 -6.68 27.49 -13.94
CA PRO A 164 -6.50 28.93 -14.00
C PRO A 164 -6.67 29.47 -12.58
N ASP A 165 -5.72 30.28 -12.11
CA ASP A 165 -5.88 30.91 -10.79
C ASP A 165 -7.14 31.80 -10.80
N ARG A 166 -7.72 32.06 -9.62
CA ARG A 166 -8.95 32.87 -9.50
C ARG A 166 -8.82 34.22 -10.22
N ARG A 167 -7.61 34.75 -10.33
CA ARG A 167 -7.30 36.01 -11.00
C ARG A 167 -7.38 35.88 -12.52
N THR A 168 -6.86 34.80 -13.08
CA THR A 168 -6.93 34.47 -14.52
C THR A 168 -8.38 34.19 -14.92
N VAL A 169 -9.15 33.47 -14.09
CA VAL A 169 -10.59 33.28 -14.31
C VAL A 169 -11.34 34.63 -14.30
N TYR A 170 -11.02 35.53 -13.37
CA TYR A 170 -11.62 36.86 -13.30
C TYR A 170 -11.29 37.72 -14.53
N ILE A 171 -10.02 37.72 -14.97
CA ILE A 171 -9.58 38.47 -16.15
C ILE A 171 -10.22 37.91 -17.43
N LEU A 172 -10.24 36.58 -17.60
CA LEU A 172 -10.88 35.95 -18.76
C LEU A 172 -12.40 36.19 -18.77
N GLY A 173 -13.04 36.21 -17.60
CA GLY A 173 -14.45 36.58 -17.47
C GLY A 173 -14.75 38.03 -17.86
N GLN A 174 -13.84 38.96 -17.60
CA GLN A 174 -13.98 40.37 -18.02
C GLN A 174 -13.79 40.54 -19.53
N ILE A 175 -12.83 39.83 -20.14
CA ILE A 175 -12.57 39.90 -21.59
C ILE A 175 -13.72 39.30 -22.40
N ALA A 176 -14.38 38.25 -21.91
CA ALA A 176 -15.53 37.64 -22.59
C ALA A 176 -16.83 38.46 -22.49
N SER A 177 -16.84 39.53 -21.67
CA SER A 177 -18.02 40.37 -21.42
C SER A 177 -18.00 41.71 -22.18
N THR A 178 -17.00 41.94 -23.02
CA THR A 178 -16.84 43.11 -23.91
C THR A 178 -16.89 42.70 -25.36
#